data_AF-A0A820JXJ4-F1
#
_entry.id   AF-A0A820JXJ4-F1
#
_cell.length_a   1.000
_cell.length_b   1.000
_cell.length_c   1.000
_cell.angle_alpha   90.00
_cell.angle_beta   90.00
_cell.angle_gamma   90.00
#
_symmetry.space_group_name_H-M   'P 1'
#
loop_
_entity.id
_entity.type
_entity.pdbx_description
1 polymer ?
#
loop_
_entity_poly.entity_id
_entity_poly.type
_entity_poly.pdbx_seq_one_letter_code
_entity_poly.pdbx_strand_id
1 'polypeptide(L)'
;SISLKEQKHHFSCHMLPQQPLHPCMFPSSSKQKSTHCLTNPYDFQIGDIRILGTSGQNVDDIDLQSTIDDRVQILESCLNWGVIAPTCPDTLSCYPYVKNDPFIINDTPHVFFAGNQPKFGTRLFKGPNNIKVRLICIPCFAQSNSCVALNLNTLECHEISFENQTPQIIQ
;
A
#
# COMPACT_ATOMS: atom_id res chain seq x y z
N SER A 1 10.57 9.86 9.06
CA SER A 1 9.28 9.76 9.76
C SER A 1 8.81 8.31 9.68
N ILE A 2 8.21 7.78 10.74
CA ILE A 2 7.62 6.44 10.80
C ILE A 2 6.12 6.59 10.61
N SER A 3 5.59 5.93 9.60
CA SER A 3 4.18 6.01 9.21
C SER A 3 3.51 4.67 9.48
N LEU A 4 2.61 4.63 10.45
CA LEU A 4 1.83 3.43 10.77
C LEU A 4 0.51 3.51 10.02
N LYS A 5 0.24 2.50 9.19
CA LYS A 5 -1.03 2.32 8.49
C LYS A 5 -1.79 1.16 9.09
N GLU A 6 -3.11 1.30 9.08
CA GLU A 6 -4.04 0.24 9.49
C GLU A 6 -3.93 -0.99 8.59
N GLN A 7 -4.16 -2.17 9.16
CA GLN A 7 -4.18 -3.45 8.45
C GLN A 7 -5.43 -4.27 8.83
N LYS A 8 -5.73 -5.33 8.06
CA LYS A 8 -6.89 -6.21 8.28
C LYS A 8 -6.95 -6.83 9.69
N HIS A 9 -5.82 -7.00 10.36
CA HIS A 9 -5.72 -7.61 11.71
C HIS A 9 -5.60 -6.60 12.86
N HIS A 10 -5.70 -5.30 12.60
CA HIS A 10 -5.68 -4.29 13.67
C HIS A 10 -7.07 -4.12 14.30
N PHE A 11 -7.12 -3.66 15.55
CA PHE A 11 -8.33 -3.49 16.36
C PHE A 11 -9.29 -2.38 15.87
N SER A 12 -9.11 -1.87 14.65
CA SER A 12 -9.89 -0.79 14.05
C SER A 12 -11.01 -1.34 13.14
N CYS A 13 -11.84 -0.45 12.62
CA CYS A 13 -12.93 -0.82 11.72
C CYS A 13 -12.39 -1.49 10.45
N HIS A 14 -12.96 -2.64 10.08
CA HIS A 14 -12.60 -3.37 8.85
C HIS A 14 -13.06 -2.68 7.56
N MET A 15 -13.87 -1.61 7.68
CA MET A 15 -14.43 -0.89 6.54
C MET A 15 -13.42 0.11 5.96
N LEU A 16 -13.35 0.20 4.64
CA LEU A 16 -12.62 1.26 3.96
C LEU A 16 -13.45 2.56 3.87
N PRO A 17 -12.82 3.75 3.89
CA PRO A 17 -11.45 4.01 4.30
C PRO A 17 -11.28 3.88 5.82
N GLN A 18 -10.17 3.28 6.25
CA GLN A 18 -9.84 3.09 7.66
C GLN A 18 -9.27 4.39 8.26
N GLN A 19 -9.78 4.74 9.44
CA GLN A 19 -9.29 5.88 10.23
C GLN A 19 -7.93 5.58 10.86
N PRO A 20 -7.13 6.60 11.21
CA PRO A 20 -5.85 6.40 11.87
C PRO A 20 -5.99 5.70 13.22
N LEU A 21 -5.00 4.87 13.57
CA LEU A 21 -4.87 4.28 14.91
C LEU A 21 -4.83 5.36 15.99
N HIS A 22 -5.50 5.10 17.12
CA HIS A 22 -5.50 6.04 18.22
C HIS A 22 -4.12 6.05 18.93
N PRO A 23 -3.51 7.22 19.21
CA PRO A 23 -2.17 7.31 19.81
C PRO A 23 -2.01 6.59 21.16
N CYS A 24 -3.11 6.34 21.89
CA CYS A 24 -3.06 5.59 23.15
C CYS A 24 -2.54 4.15 22.98
N MET A 25 -2.64 3.57 21.78
CA MET A 25 -2.09 2.26 21.47
C MET A 25 -0.55 2.27 21.45
N PHE A 26 0.06 3.46 21.39
CA PHE A 26 1.51 3.64 21.29
C PHE A 26 2.06 4.59 22.37
N PRO A 27 2.02 4.25 23.67
CA PRO A 27 2.42 5.17 24.75
C PRO A 27 3.85 5.72 24.64
N SER A 28 4.76 4.92 24.09
CA SER A 28 6.17 5.30 23.88
C SER A 28 6.35 6.09 22.58
N SER A 29 5.84 5.56 21.46
CA SER A 29 6.10 6.11 20.13
C SER A 29 5.26 7.35 19.81
N SER A 30 4.08 7.51 20.41
CA SER A 30 3.20 8.67 20.22
C SER A 30 3.81 9.98 20.74
N LYS A 31 4.79 9.91 21.65
CA LYS A 31 5.54 11.07 22.15
C LYS A 31 6.54 11.61 21.12
N GLN A 32 6.89 10.82 20.11
CA GLN A 32 7.84 11.21 19.08
C GLN A 32 7.14 11.98 17.95
N LYS A 33 7.63 13.18 17.64
CA LYS A 33 7.10 14.02 16.54
C LYS A 33 7.22 13.37 15.16
N SER A 34 8.10 12.39 15.02
CA SER A 34 8.37 11.68 13.77
C SER A 34 7.41 10.52 13.50
N THR A 35 6.52 10.19 14.43
CA THR A 35 5.58 9.07 14.33
C THR A 35 4.20 9.58 13.97
N HIS A 36 3.62 9.04 12.90
CA HIS A 36 2.29 9.42 12.44
C HIS A 36 1.43 8.17 12.27
N CYS A 37 0.24 8.19 12.88
CA CYS A 37 -0.83 7.23 12.58
C CYS A 37 -1.63 7.80 11.42
N LEU A 38 -1.84 7.02 10.37
CA LEU A 38 -2.41 7.48 9.10
C LEU A 38 -3.60 6.62 8.68
N THR A 39 -4.39 7.13 7.74
CA THR A 39 -5.53 6.42 7.16
C THR A 39 -5.08 5.30 6.22
N ASN A 40 -6.02 4.45 5.81
CA ASN A 40 -5.87 3.55 4.67
C ASN A 40 -7.14 3.60 3.81
N PRO A 41 -7.09 3.99 2.52
CA PRO A 41 -5.90 4.42 1.76
C PRO A 41 -5.23 5.69 2.29
N TYR A 42 -4.00 5.95 1.84
CA TYR A 42 -3.26 7.17 2.17
C TYR A 42 -2.58 7.75 0.95
N ASP A 43 -2.76 9.05 0.77
CA ASP A 43 -2.23 9.86 -0.33
C ASP A 43 -1.43 11.01 0.25
N PHE A 44 -0.18 11.15 -0.19
CA PHE A 44 0.76 12.13 0.36
C PHE A 44 1.81 12.51 -0.66
N GLN A 45 2.53 13.58 -0.37
CA GLN A 45 3.57 14.12 -1.23
C GLN A 45 4.89 14.26 -0.46
N ILE A 46 5.99 13.80 -1.06
CA ILE A 46 7.36 14.04 -0.60
C ILE A 46 8.11 14.78 -1.70
N GLY A 47 8.49 16.03 -1.44
CA GLY A 47 9.03 16.90 -2.49
C GLY A 47 7.99 17.08 -3.60
N ASP A 48 8.33 16.74 -4.84
CA ASP A 48 7.42 16.79 -5.98
C ASP A 48 6.77 15.43 -6.28
N ILE A 49 7.07 14.39 -5.50
CA ILE A 49 6.60 13.02 -5.73
C ILE A 49 5.36 12.75 -4.89
N ARG A 50 4.20 12.69 -5.56
CA ARG A 50 2.93 12.19 -5.00
C ARG A 50 2.90 10.66 -4.95
N ILE A 51 2.57 10.12 -3.79
CA ILE A 51 2.54 8.70 -3.49
C ILE A 51 1.15 8.34 -2.94
N LEU A 52 0.50 7.41 -3.62
CA LEU A 52 -0.74 6.79 -3.17
C LEU A 52 -0.45 5.36 -2.70
N GLY A 53 -1.02 4.94 -1.59
CA GLY A 53 -0.86 3.54 -1.19
C GLY A 53 -1.92 2.99 -0.24
N THR A 54 -2.21 1.71 -0.42
CA THR A 54 -3.14 0.92 0.38
C THR A 54 -2.41 -0.12 1.21
N SER A 55 -3.11 -0.71 2.17
CA SER A 55 -2.60 -1.84 2.97
C SER A 55 -2.77 -3.22 2.32
N GLY A 56 -3.21 -3.29 1.05
CA GLY A 56 -3.29 -4.52 0.26
C GLY A 56 -4.69 -5.12 0.08
N GLN A 57 -5.66 -4.76 0.95
CA GLN A 57 -6.99 -5.37 0.96
C GLN A 57 -7.74 -5.26 -0.38
N ASN A 58 -7.59 -4.14 -1.09
CA ASN A 58 -8.18 -3.94 -2.41
C ASN A 58 -7.61 -4.89 -3.46
N VAL A 59 -6.30 -5.13 -3.42
CA VAL A 59 -5.64 -6.07 -4.34
C VAL A 59 -6.01 -7.51 -3.99
N ASP A 60 -6.02 -7.86 -2.70
CA ASP A 60 -6.43 -9.18 -2.21
C ASP A 60 -7.87 -9.53 -2.65
N ASP A 61 -8.78 -8.55 -2.58
CA ASP A 61 -10.17 -8.76 -2.92
C ASP A 61 -10.37 -8.94 -4.43
N ILE A 62 -9.70 -8.13 -5.27
CA ILE A 62 -9.75 -8.31 -6.73
C ILE A 62 -9.13 -9.64 -7.16
N ASP A 63 -8.02 -10.06 -6.53
CA ASP A 63 -7.36 -11.35 -6.78
C ASP A 63 -8.34 -12.51 -6.52
N LEU A 64 -9.15 -12.41 -5.46
CA LEU A 64 -10.18 -13.41 -5.15
C LEU A 64 -11.36 -13.41 -6.13
N GLN A 65 -11.70 -12.25 -6.71
CA GLN A 65 -12.86 -12.07 -7.60
C GLN A 65 -12.53 -12.10 -9.09
N SER A 66 -11.26 -12.28 -9.49
CA SER A 66 -10.82 -12.21 -10.88
C SER A 66 -9.91 -13.37 -11.27
N THR A 67 -9.60 -13.46 -12.56
CA THR A 67 -8.63 -14.43 -13.10
C THR A 67 -7.24 -13.81 -13.30
N ILE A 68 -6.97 -12.66 -12.68
CA ILE A 68 -5.70 -11.94 -12.82
C ILE A 68 -4.72 -12.48 -11.77
N ASP A 69 -3.77 -13.32 -12.18
CA ASP A 69 -2.78 -13.91 -11.27
C ASP A 69 -1.66 -12.95 -10.86
N ASP A 70 -1.40 -11.92 -11.68
CA ASP A 70 -0.35 -10.93 -11.41
C ASP A 70 -0.90 -9.75 -10.61
N ARG A 71 -0.53 -9.69 -9.33
CA ARG A 71 -0.96 -8.61 -8.43
C ARG A 71 -0.48 -7.23 -8.83
N VAL A 72 0.63 -7.13 -9.55
CA VAL A 72 1.07 -5.85 -10.11
C VAL A 72 0.14 -5.41 -11.24
N GLN A 73 -0.39 -6.37 -12.02
CA GLN A 73 -1.41 -6.11 -13.04
C GLN A 73 -2.76 -5.72 -12.42
N ILE A 74 -3.14 -6.28 -11.27
CA ILE A 74 -4.32 -5.81 -10.51
C ILE A 74 -4.14 -4.33 -10.13
N LEU A 75 -2.98 -3.96 -9.58
CA LEU A 75 -2.69 -2.58 -9.21
C LEU A 75 -2.69 -1.63 -10.42
N GLU A 76 -2.16 -2.10 -11.56
CA GLU A 76 -2.22 -1.40 -12.84
C GLU A 76 -3.67 -1.23 -13.33
N SER A 77 -4.51 -2.23 -13.14
CA SER A 77 -5.93 -2.20 -13.50
C SER A 77 -6.66 -1.15 -12.66
N CYS A 78 -6.44 -1.10 -11.34
CA CYS A 78 -6.98 -0.05 -10.48
C CYS A 78 -6.57 1.36 -10.94
N LEU A 79 -5.31 1.54 -11.35
CA LEU A 79 -4.84 2.81 -11.90
C LEU A 79 -5.56 3.17 -13.21
N ASN A 80 -5.71 2.20 -14.13
CA ASN A 80 -6.37 2.41 -15.42
C ASN A 80 -7.88 2.67 -15.26
N TRP A 81 -8.53 2.02 -14.29
CA TRP A 81 -9.94 2.27 -13.95
C TRP A 81 -10.14 3.58 -13.20
N GLY A 82 -9.08 4.19 -12.67
CA GLY A 82 -9.16 5.42 -11.89
C GLY A 82 -9.81 5.24 -10.52
N VAL A 83 -9.78 4.02 -9.98
CA VAL A 83 -10.43 3.68 -8.70
C VAL A 83 -9.57 2.72 -7.88
N ILE A 84 -9.38 3.04 -6.59
CA ILE A 84 -8.52 2.30 -5.67
C ILE A 84 -9.11 0.93 -5.32
N ALA A 85 -10.41 0.89 -5.04
CA ALA A 85 -11.13 -0.28 -4.54
C ALA A 85 -12.48 -0.43 -5.30
N PRO A 86 -12.46 -0.88 -6.57
CA PRO A 86 -13.66 -1.02 -7.41
C PRO A 86 -14.67 -2.02 -6.87
N THR A 87 -14.24 -2.95 -6.01
CA THR A 87 -15.08 -3.99 -5.42
C THR A 87 -15.77 -3.55 -4.12
N CYS A 88 -15.55 -2.30 -3.69
CA CYS A 88 -16.33 -1.67 -2.63
C CYS A 88 -17.66 -1.12 -3.18
N PRO A 89 -18.80 -1.31 -2.49
CA PRO A 89 -19.00 -2.04 -1.23
C PRO A 89 -19.27 -3.54 -1.39
N ASP A 90 -19.37 -4.06 -2.61
CA ASP A 90 -19.98 -5.37 -2.92
C ASP A 90 -19.28 -6.56 -2.24
N THR A 91 -17.96 -6.66 -2.35
CA THR A 91 -17.16 -7.74 -1.73
C THR A 91 -16.19 -7.24 -0.68
N LEU A 92 -15.79 -5.96 -0.77
CA LEU A 92 -14.97 -5.29 0.23
C LEU A 92 -15.78 -4.22 0.97
N SER A 93 -15.99 -4.40 2.27
CA SER A 93 -16.80 -3.47 3.08
C SER A 93 -16.25 -2.05 3.05
N CYS A 94 -17.11 -1.07 2.74
CA CYS A 94 -16.77 0.35 2.82
C CYS A 94 -17.86 1.16 3.50
N TYR A 95 -17.49 2.33 3.99
CA TYR A 95 -18.45 3.30 4.52
C TYR A 95 -19.31 3.86 3.37
N PRO A 96 -20.64 4.02 3.56
CA PRO A 96 -21.53 4.46 2.49
C PRO A 96 -21.42 5.99 2.30
N TYR A 97 -20.49 6.42 1.46
CA TYR A 97 -20.39 7.81 1.05
C TYR A 97 -21.49 8.16 0.04
N VAL A 98 -22.25 9.23 0.31
CA VAL A 98 -23.41 9.63 -0.51
C VAL A 98 -23.05 10.63 -1.61
N LYS A 99 -22.00 11.43 -1.41
CA LYS A 99 -21.67 12.58 -2.28
C LYS A 99 -20.40 12.36 -3.11
N ASN A 100 -19.30 12.00 -2.44
CA ASN A 100 -17.99 11.86 -3.04
C ASN A 100 -17.42 10.50 -2.66
N ASP A 101 -17.05 9.71 -3.65
CA ASP A 101 -16.41 8.42 -3.44
C ASP A 101 -14.91 8.64 -3.11
N PRO A 102 -14.42 8.23 -1.93
CA PRO A 102 -13.02 8.41 -1.53
C PRO A 102 -12.05 7.50 -2.31
N PHE A 103 -12.54 6.54 -3.09
CA PHE A 103 -11.70 5.61 -3.84
C PHE A 103 -11.37 6.11 -5.25
N ILE A 104 -11.97 7.21 -5.72
CA ILE A 104 -11.66 7.79 -7.03
C ILE A 104 -10.24 8.40 -7.01
N ILE A 105 -9.44 8.03 -7.99
CA ILE A 105 -8.10 8.58 -8.23
C ILE A 105 -8.27 9.86 -9.07
N ASN A 106 -8.33 11.01 -8.40
CA ASN A 106 -8.57 12.29 -9.07
C ASN A 106 -7.39 12.77 -9.93
N ASP A 107 -6.16 12.59 -9.44
CA ASP A 107 -4.96 12.87 -10.24
C ASP A 107 -3.97 11.72 -10.16
N THR A 108 -3.24 11.51 -11.25
CA THR A 108 -2.34 10.37 -11.39
C THR A 108 -1.16 10.49 -10.42
N PRO A 109 -0.95 9.51 -9.51
CA PRO A 109 0.19 9.53 -8.61
C PRO A 109 1.48 9.17 -9.35
N HIS A 110 2.63 9.56 -8.81
CA HIS A 110 3.93 9.13 -9.33
C HIS A 110 4.27 7.70 -8.88
N VAL A 111 3.73 7.31 -7.72
CA VAL A 111 3.90 5.98 -7.13
C VAL A 111 2.55 5.50 -6.63
N PHE A 112 2.16 4.28 -6.99
CA PHE A 112 1.01 3.60 -6.43
C PHE A 112 1.47 2.27 -5.84
N PHE A 113 1.20 2.03 -4.56
CA PHE A 113 1.61 0.80 -3.89
C PHE A 113 0.49 0.08 -3.14
N ALA A 114 0.63 -1.24 -3.03
CA ALA A 114 -0.18 -2.09 -2.18
C ALA A 114 0.72 -2.82 -1.17
N GLY A 115 0.40 -2.70 0.12
CA GLY A 115 1.08 -3.39 1.21
C GLY A 115 0.69 -4.87 1.33
N ASN A 116 1.41 -5.61 2.17
CA ASN A 116 1.08 -6.98 2.60
C ASN A 116 0.83 -7.98 1.47
N GLN A 117 1.55 -7.85 0.36
CA GLN A 117 1.41 -8.76 -0.77
C GLN A 117 2.22 -10.06 -0.55
N PRO A 118 1.88 -11.18 -1.20
CA PRO A 118 2.58 -12.45 -1.00
C PRO A 118 4.05 -12.43 -1.44
N LYS A 119 4.37 -11.59 -2.43
CA LYS A 119 5.72 -11.43 -2.99
C LYS A 119 5.95 -9.99 -3.40
N PHE A 120 7.23 -9.58 -3.45
CA PHE A 120 7.60 -8.32 -4.05
C PHE A 120 7.27 -8.32 -5.55
N GLY A 121 6.74 -7.19 -6.03
CA GLY A 121 6.48 -6.98 -7.44
C GLY A 121 6.54 -5.50 -7.78
N THR A 122 7.11 -5.15 -8.93
CA THR A 122 7.12 -3.75 -9.37
C THR A 122 7.06 -3.63 -10.88
N ARG A 123 6.42 -2.56 -11.36
CA ARG A 123 6.34 -2.20 -12.77
C ARG A 123 6.35 -0.69 -12.93
N LEU A 124 6.99 -0.20 -13.99
CA LEU A 124 6.87 1.19 -14.40
C LEU A 124 5.80 1.29 -15.47
N PHE A 125 4.60 1.72 -15.07
CA PHE A 125 3.51 2.02 -15.98
C PHE A 125 3.85 3.27 -16.80
N LYS A 126 3.54 3.24 -18.10
CA LYS A 126 3.73 4.35 -19.03
C LYS A 126 2.38 4.69 -19.65
N GLY A 127 1.80 5.79 -19.17
CA GLY A 127 0.54 6.32 -19.69
C GLY A 127 0.76 7.24 -20.90
N PRO A 128 -0.34 7.80 -21.44
CA PRO A 128 -0.25 8.87 -22.43
C PRO A 128 0.47 10.11 -21.86
N ASN A 129 0.95 11.00 -22.74
CA ASN A 129 1.59 12.27 -22.36
C ASN A 129 2.84 12.13 -21.47
N ASN A 130 3.63 11.07 -21.67
CA ASN A 130 4.83 10.78 -20.87
C ASN A 130 4.57 10.60 -19.36
N ILE A 131 3.32 10.34 -18.96
CA ILE A 131 2.99 10.00 -17.57
C ILE A 131 3.66 8.68 -17.22
N LYS A 132 4.36 8.65 -16.09
CA LYS A 132 5.03 7.47 -15.55
C LYS A 132 4.57 7.25 -14.13
N VAL A 133 4.15 6.01 -13.83
CA VAL A 133 3.73 5.62 -12.48
C VAL A 133 4.48 4.38 -12.06
N ARG A 134 5.15 4.45 -10.91
CA ARG A 134 5.79 3.29 -10.30
C ARG A 134 4.75 2.50 -9.50
N LEU A 135 4.43 1.30 -9.98
CA LEU A 135 3.57 0.34 -9.30
C LEU A 135 4.42 -0.57 -8.40
N ILE A 136 3.99 -0.78 -7.16
CA ILE A 136 4.74 -1.56 -6.16
C ILE A 136 3.80 -2.45 -5.35
N CYS A 137 4.01 -3.76 -5.41
CA CYS A 137 3.49 -4.73 -4.44
C CYS A 137 4.58 -4.94 -3.38
N ILE A 138 4.32 -4.44 -2.17
CA ILE A 138 5.24 -4.56 -1.03
C ILE A 138 4.96 -5.89 -0.34
N PRO A 139 5.96 -6.78 -0.19
CA PRO A 139 5.75 -8.08 0.43
C PRO A 139 5.40 -7.96 1.91
N CYS A 140 4.67 -8.93 2.45
CA CYS A 140 4.44 -9.05 3.88
C CYS A 140 5.78 -9.32 4.59
N PHE A 141 6.28 -8.35 5.36
CA PHE A 141 7.57 -8.46 6.05
C PHE A 141 7.63 -9.69 6.97
N ALA A 142 6.55 -10.00 7.69
CA ALA A 142 6.50 -11.13 8.62
C ALA A 142 6.71 -12.50 7.95
N GLN A 143 6.44 -12.60 6.64
CA GLN A 143 6.59 -13.84 5.87
C GLN A 143 7.87 -13.83 5.02
N SER A 144 8.21 -12.68 4.42
CA SER A 144 9.30 -12.54 3.47
C SER A 144 10.64 -12.16 4.10
N ASN A 145 10.62 -11.59 5.31
CA ASN A 145 11.76 -10.87 5.89
C ASN A 145 12.37 -9.85 4.92
N SER A 146 11.55 -9.20 4.10
CA SER A 146 12.03 -8.21 3.14
C SER A 146 11.24 -6.90 3.21
N CYS A 147 11.92 -5.81 2.90
CA CYS A 147 11.34 -4.48 2.75
C CYS A 147 11.67 -3.91 1.37
N VAL A 148 11.11 -2.75 1.04
CA VAL A 148 11.25 -2.13 -0.26
C VAL A 148 11.84 -0.74 -0.12
N ALA A 149 12.91 -0.47 -0.88
CA ALA A 149 13.52 0.84 -1.00
C ALA A 149 13.16 1.47 -2.36
N LEU A 150 12.60 2.68 -2.30
CA LEU A 150 12.24 3.47 -3.46
C LEU A 150 13.17 4.69 -3.58
N ASN A 151 13.83 4.83 -4.73
CA ASN A 151 14.56 6.03 -5.08
C ASN A 151 13.58 7.09 -5.61
N LEU A 152 13.42 8.20 -4.90
CA LEU A 152 12.47 9.25 -5.26
C LEU A 152 12.86 10.04 -6.52
N ASN A 153 14.15 10.04 -6.91
CA ASN A 153 14.63 10.76 -8.08
C ASN A 153 14.42 9.94 -9.37
N THR A 154 14.65 8.62 -9.31
CA THR A 154 14.58 7.74 -10.48
C THR A 154 13.29 6.91 -10.53
N LEU A 155 12.54 6.86 -9.43
CA LEU A 155 11.43 5.93 -9.20
C LEU A 155 11.84 4.45 -9.35
N GLU A 156 13.12 4.13 -9.21
CA GLU A 156 13.60 2.75 -9.14
C GLU A 156 13.31 2.16 -7.76
N CYS A 157 12.98 0.87 -7.75
CA CYS A 157 12.44 0.19 -6.60
C CYS A 157 13.18 -1.13 -6.42
N HIS A 158 13.74 -1.35 -5.23
CA HIS A 158 14.55 -2.53 -4.91
C HIS A 158 14.02 -3.20 -3.65
N GLU A 159 13.98 -4.54 -3.68
CA GLU A 159 13.75 -5.35 -2.50
C GLU A 159 15.04 -5.48 -1.69
N ILE A 160 14.92 -5.35 -0.37
CA ILE A 160 15.98 -5.56 0.60
C ILE A 160 15.56 -6.72 1.50
N SER A 161 16.24 -7.85 1.39
CA SER A 161 15.97 -9.04 2.21
C SER A 161 16.91 -9.13 3.39
N PHE A 162 16.37 -9.46 4.56
CA PHE A 162 17.10 -9.63 5.81
C PHE A 162 17.21 -11.14 6.09
N GLU A 163 18.30 -11.75 5.66
CA GLU A 163 18.60 -13.14 6.02
C GLU A 163 19.15 -13.20 7.45
N ASN A 164 18.60 -14.09 8.27
CA ASN A 164 19.20 -14.44 9.55
C ASN A 164 20.33 -15.44 9.28
N GLN A 165 21.59 -15.03 9.50
CA GLN A 165 22.67 -15.99 9.65
C GLN A 165 22.42 -16.79 10.93
N THR A 166 21.83 -17.97 10.81
CA THR A 166 21.82 -18.93 11.92
C THR A 166 23.28 -19.32 12.18
N PRO A 167 23.86 -19.05 13.36
CA PRO A 167 25.22 -19.48 13.63
C PRO A 167 25.29 -21.00 13.51
N GLN A 168 26.16 -21.49 12.63
CA GLN A 168 26.49 -22.91 12.58
C GLN A 168 27.12 -23.27 13.92
N ILE A 169 26.39 -24.02 14.76
CA ILE A 169 26.96 -24.64 15.95
C ILE A 169 27.92 -25.70 15.42
N ILE A 170 29.21 -25.44 15.51
CA ILE A 170 30.27 -26.42 15.24
C ILE A 170 30.07 -27.55 16.26
N GLN A 171 29.69 -28.74 15.77
CA GLN A 171 29.67 -29.99 16.56
C GLN A 171 31.09 -30.51 16.78
#